data_AF-A0A9P3FCP1-F1
#
_entry.id   AF-A0A9P3FCP1-F1
#
_cell.length_a   1.000
_cell.length_b   1.000
_cell.length_c   1.000
_cell.angle_alpha   90.00
_cell.angle_beta   90.00
_cell.angle_gamma   90.00
#
_symmetry.space_group_name_H-M   'P 1'
#
loop_
_entity.id
_entity.type
_entity.pdbx_description
1 polymer ?
#
loop_
_entity_poly.entity_id
_entity_poly.type
_entity_poly.pdbx_seq_one_letter_code
_entity_poly.pdbx_strand_id
1 'polypeptide(L)'
;MASLLTLPTELLVLILEHVGGRELRRSETGKPAKIGPGWRATDKLLLSREWYAAARPVFLSGLHVSELRLYACNLDRLDGELSYNEFRYLMHKNTRSLSIRLLGHFWDLESAEDLERWHAEDSWSGPSPPNEESPGFDCESEGGELALAKWRDEQLRPKLDELFGDLRHFSVLRYLDFTATSDPDCAGLDWDYIYVPTISRLLQNLPITHSLRTLVLDTAGSRLLGENGQTHLCTEIAQVLPYIENVRLRMISVCPAIFEVPGHARRGRIALRTLILKLHLPDAFEHTDRRKAEPCQFHANLDHTDALHSRIMDAAPMLLDRLSELRGHKRSDSPITQPNHGMTGFAISYRHHPRGRPQYMLSPIVSINCLNDTLLEQCRSGWLVHDDGRPRWLELMSDEVSA
;
A
#
# COMPACT_ATOMS: atom_id res chain seq x y z
N MET A 1 32.66 -23.18 -36.24
CA MET A 1 32.42 -22.88 -34.82
C MET A 1 31.11 -22.13 -34.73
N ALA A 2 30.15 -22.59 -33.93
CA ALA A 2 28.88 -21.89 -33.73
C ALA A 2 29.12 -20.67 -32.82
N SER A 3 28.72 -19.48 -33.28
CA SER A 3 28.79 -18.25 -32.50
C SER A 3 27.38 -17.72 -32.26
N LEU A 4 27.11 -17.17 -31.08
CA LEU A 4 25.85 -16.47 -30.81
C LEU A 4 25.63 -15.29 -31.77
N LEU A 5 26.71 -14.74 -32.35
CA LEU A 5 26.64 -13.68 -33.37
C LEU A 5 26.21 -14.19 -34.75
N THR A 6 26.09 -15.50 -34.94
CA THR A 6 25.63 -16.12 -36.20
C THR A 6 24.18 -16.60 -36.12
N LEU A 7 23.48 -16.32 -35.01
CA LEU A 7 22.06 -16.62 -34.87
C LEU A 7 21.23 -15.72 -35.80
N PRO A 8 20.19 -16.27 -36.46
CA PRO A 8 19.14 -15.48 -37.07
C PRO A 8 18.59 -14.45 -36.08
N THR A 9 18.28 -13.25 -36.58
CA THR A 9 17.85 -12.12 -35.75
C THR A 9 16.56 -12.47 -34.99
N GLU A 10 15.69 -13.28 -35.58
CA GLU A 10 14.43 -13.74 -35.00
C GLU A 10 14.65 -14.60 -33.76
N LEU A 11 15.61 -15.53 -33.81
CA LEU A 11 15.96 -16.37 -32.66
C LEU A 11 16.64 -15.54 -31.58
N LEU A 12 17.46 -14.56 -31.98
CA LEU A 12 18.08 -13.63 -31.05
C LEU A 12 17.02 -12.78 -30.32
N VAL A 13 16.03 -12.24 -31.03
CA VAL A 13 14.91 -11.49 -30.43
C VAL A 13 14.15 -12.37 -29.44
N LEU A 14 13.80 -13.62 -29.80
CA LEU A 14 13.11 -14.54 -28.88
C LEU A 14 13.92 -14.82 -27.61
N ILE A 15 15.23 -15.03 -27.72
CA ILE A 15 16.11 -15.21 -26.56
C ILE A 15 16.10 -13.95 -25.70
N LEU A 16 16.21 -12.76 -26.31
CA LEU A 16 16.23 -11.50 -25.61
C LEU A 16 14.90 -11.21 -24.91
N GLU A 17 13.77 -11.47 -25.54
CA GLU A 17 12.44 -11.36 -24.93
C GLU A 17 12.28 -12.30 -23.73
N HIS A 18 12.82 -13.51 -23.84
CA HIS A 18 12.83 -14.46 -22.72
C HIS A 18 13.71 -13.98 -21.55
N VAL A 19 14.88 -13.40 -21.85
CA VAL A 19 15.74 -12.72 -20.87
C VAL A 19 15.02 -11.52 -20.26
N GLY A 20 14.23 -10.81 -21.07
CA GLY A 20 13.43 -9.66 -20.70
C GLY A 20 14.24 -8.36 -20.62
N GLY A 21 13.58 -7.24 -20.95
CA GLY A 21 14.21 -5.92 -20.94
C GLY A 21 14.87 -5.54 -19.61
N ARG A 22 14.31 -6.01 -18.49
CA ARG A 22 14.87 -5.79 -17.15
C ARG A 22 16.26 -6.37 -16.99
N GLU A 23 16.50 -7.60 -17.41
CA GLU A 23 17.81 -8.24 -17.21
C GLU A 23 18.86 -7.66 -18.17
N LEU A 24 18.43 -7.14 -19.32
CA LEU A 24 19.29 -6.29 -20.18
C LEU A 24 19.63 -4.97 -19.49
N ARG A 25 18.69 -4.36 -18.75
CA ARG A 25 18.88 -3.13 -17.96
C ARG A 25 19.61 -3.35 -16.62
N ARG A 26 19.84 -4.59 -16.20
CA ARG A 26 20.45 -4.91 -14.90
C ARG A 26 21.96 -4.94 -15.02
N SER A 27 22.66 -4.11 -14.24
CA SER A 27 24.09 -4.29 -14.02
C SER A 27 24.32 -5.49 -13.09
N GLU A 28 25.27 -6.35 -13.42
CA GLU A 28 25.57 -7.55 -12.62
C GLU A 28 26.08 -7.21 -11.22
N THR A 29 26.68 -6.04 -11.05
CA THR A 29 27.41 -5.75 -9.81
C THR A 29 26.55 -5.16 -8.70
N GLY A 30 25.39 -4.53 -8.98
CA GLY A 30 24.59 -3.83 -7.96
C GLY A 30 25.37 -2.81 -7.11
N LYS A 31 26.62 -2.53 -7.48
CA LYS A 31 27.59 -1.71 -6.77
C LYS A 31 27.86 -0.46 -7.61
N PRO A 32 28.06 0.71 -6.99
CA PRO A 32 28.49 1.91 -7.70
C PRO A 32 29.80 1.60 -8.45
N ALA A 33 29.97 2.22 -9.62
CA ALA A 33 31.02 1.95 -10.61
C ALA A 33 32.48 2.15 -10.12
N LYS A 34 32.71 2.35 -8.82
CA LYS A 34 34.03 2.64 -8.24
C LYS A 34 34.82 1.39 -7.83
N ILE A 35 34.24 0.19 -7.85
CA ILE A 35 34.94 -1.03 -7.38
C ILE A 35 34.78 -2.18 -8.38
N GLY A 36 35.72 -2.27 -9.33
CA GLY A 36 35.94 -3.44 -10.20
C GLY A 36 35.41 -3.31 -11.64
N PRO A 37 35.87 -4.19 -12.56
CA PRO A 37 35.41 -4.25 -13.94
C PRO A 37 34.01 -4.88 -13.98
N GLY A 38 33.00 -4.10 -13.60
CA GLY A 38 31.60 -4.49 -13.66
C GLY A 38 30.98 -4.01 -14.96
N TRP A 39 30.31 -4.90 -15.68
CA TRP A 39 29.51 -4.54 -16.85
C TRP A 39 28.39 -3.57 -16.44
N ARG A 40 28.35 -2.40 -17.09
CA ARG A 40 27.21 -1.48 -17.01
C ARG A 40 26.03 -2.11 -17.73
N ALA A 41 24.81 -1.72 -17.31
CA ALA A 41 23.58 -2.15 -17.98
C ALA A 41 23.60 -1.92 -19.50
N THR A 42 24.21 -0.81 -19.93
CA THR A 42 24.34 -0.45 -21.34
C THR A 42 25.36 -1.29 -22.11
N ASP A 43 26.30 -1.95 -21.43
CA ASP A 43 27.38 -2.67 -22.11
C ASP A 43 26.85 -3.93 -22.81
N LYS A 44 25.74 -4.49 -22.31
CA LYS A 44 24.98 -5.58 -22.97
C LYS A 44 24.37 -5.17 -24.31
N LEU A 45 24.24 -3.86 -24.58
CA LEU A 45 23.77 -3.33 -25.85
C LEU A 45 24.93 -3.04 -26.83
N LEU A 46 26.18 -3.05 -26.37
CA LEU A 46 27.36 -2.62 -27.14
C LEU A 46 28.12 -3.79 -27.79
N LEU A 47 27.54 -5.00 -27.84
CA LEU A 47 28.21 -6.20 -28.37
C LEU A 47 28.44 -6.14 -29.89
N SER A 48 27.39 -5.84 -30.66
CA SER A 48 27.46 -5.66 -32.12
C SER A 48 26.26 -4.84 -32.61
N ARG A 49 26.30 -4.35 -33.85
CA ARG A 49 25.20 -3.59 -34.45
C ARG A 49 23.91 -4.40 -34.57
N GLU A 50 24.02 -5.67 -34.97
CA GLU A 50 22.88 -6.59 -35.09
C GLU A 50 22.30 -6.92 -33.72
N TRP A 51 23.16 -7.15 -32.72
CA TRP A 51 22.72 -7.35 -31.34
C TRP A 51 22.02 -6.12 -30.78
N TYR A 52 22.55 -4.92 -31.00
CA TYR A 52 21.91 -3.68 -30.59
C TYR A 52 20.52 -3.53 -31.22
N ALA A 53 20.40 -3.80 -32.52
CA ALA A 53 19.12 -3.69 -33.23
C ALA A 53 18.07 -4.67 -32.68
N ALA A 54 18.45 -5.91 -32.36
CA ALA A 54 17.56 -6.91 -31.76
C ALA A 54 17.25 -6.62 -30.28
N ALA A 55 18.23 -6.15 -29.51
CA ALA A 55 18.09 -5.91 -28.08
C ALA A 55 17.40 -4.59 -27.72
N ARG A 56 17.48 -3.57 -28.58
CA ARG A 56 16.90 -2.25 -28.29
C ARG A 56 15.39 -2.29 -28.04
N PRO A 57 14.54 -2.94 -28.87
CA PRO A 57 13.10 -3.03 -28.60
C PRO A 57 12.80 -3.73 -27.27
N VAL A 58 13.49 -4.84 -26.99
CA VAL A 58 13.35 -5.59 -25.74
C VAL A 58 13.85 -4.78 -24.54
N PHE A 59 14.97 -4.08 -24.68
CA PHE A 59 15.53 -3.19 -23.65
C PHE A 59 14.62 -2.01 -23.34
N LEU A 60 13.81 -1.54 -24.30
CA LEU A 60 12.82 -0.50 -24.06
C LEU A 60 11.47 -1.08 -23.59
N SER A 61 11.23 -2.38 -23.85
CA SER A 61 10.01 -3.06 -23.42
C SER A 61 9.84 -3.01 -21.90
N GLY A 62 8.60 -2.72 -21.49
CA GLY A 62 8.19 -2.69 -20.10
C GLY A 62 8.82 -1.59 -19.23
N LEU A 63 9.44 -0.56 -19.82
CA LEU A 63 9.86 0.64 -19.07
C LEU A 63 8.64 1.40 -18.52
N HIS A 64 7.61 1.56 -19.35
CA HIS A 64 6.36 2.24 -19.01
C HIS A 64 5.53 1.50 -17.95
N VAL A 65 5.73 0.19 -17.77
CA VAL A 65 5.06 -0.60 -16.72
C VAL A 65 5.91 -0.81 -15.47
N SER A 66 7.07 -0.16 -15.35
CA SER A 66 7.95 -0.34 -14.19
C SER A 66 7.39 0.29 -12.90
N GLU A 67 6.62 1.35 -13.06
CA GLU A 67 5.82 2.00 -12.03
C GLU A 67 4.41 2.13 -12.59
N LEU A 68 3.47 1.46 -11.94
CA LEU A 68 2.07 1.48 -12.33
C LEU A 68 1.28 2.26 -11.30
N ARG A 69 0.54 3.26 -11.77
CA ARG A 69 -0.40 4.06 -10.97
C ARG A 69 -1.77 3.89 -11.58
N LEU A 70 -2.69 3.36 -10.79
CA LEU A 70 -4.08 3.14 -11.17
C LEU A 70 -4.97 3.94 -10.24
N TYR A 71 -5.99 4.55 -10.82
CA TYR A 71 -6.99 5.36 -10.16
C TYR A 71 -8.36 4.77 -10.47
N ALA A 72 -9.34 4.98 -9.60
CA ALA A 72 -10.71 4.49 -9.80
C ALA A 72 -11.26 4.83 -11.21
N CYS A 73 -11.07 6.06 -11.68
CA CYS A 73 -11.53 6.54 -12.99
C CYS A 73 -10.81 5.90 -14.19
N ASN A 74 -9.61 5.35 -13.98
CA ASN A 74 -8.73 4.94 -15.06
C ASN A 74 -8.34 3.46 -14.98
N LEU A 75 -9.06 2.66 -14.19
CA LEU A 75 -8.89 1.21 -14.14
C LEU A 75 -9.11 0.54 -15.51
N ASP A 76 -9.85 1.17 -16.42
CA ASP A 76 -9.98 0.74 -17.82
C ASP A 76 -8.67 0.82 -18.61
N ARG A 77 -7.69 1.62 -18.17
CA ARG A 77 -6.35 1.65 -18.76
C ARG A 77 -5.65 0.30 -18.66
N LEU A 78 -6.01 -0.54 -17.70
CA LEU A 78 -5.51 -1.92 -17.64
C LEU A 78 -5.83 -2.66 -18.93
N ASP A 79 -7.09 -2.64 -19.36
CA ASP A 79 -7.52 -3.37 -20.57
C ASP A 79 -7.14 -2.64 -21.85
N GLY A 80 -7.22 -1.30 -21.85
CA GLY A 80 -6.89 -0.46 -22.99
C GLY A 80 -5.39 -0.23 -23.16
N GLU A 81 -4.89 0.89 -22.63
CA GLU A 81 -3.53 1.40 -22.87
C GLU A 81 -2.42 0.43 -22.46
N LEU A 82 -2.61 -0.29 -21.35
CA LEU A 82 -1.63 -1.21 -20.81
C LEU A 82 -1.79 -2.62 -21.39
N SER A 83 -2.92 -2.87 -22.07
CA SER A 83 -3.30 -4.14 -22.68
C SER A 83 -2.93 -5.32 -21.77
N TYR A 84 -3.39 -5.26 -20.52
CA TYR A 84 -3.04 -6.15 -19.41
C TYR A 84 -3.21 -7.61 -19.81
N ASN A 85 -4.28 -7.93 -20.53
CA ASN A 85 -4.58 -9.29 -21.01
C ASN A 85 -3.53 -9.83 -22.00
N GLU A 86 -2.96 -8.97 -22.83
CA GLU A 86 -1.97 -9.35 -23.84
C GLU A 86 -0.54 -9.35 -23.28
N PHE A 87 -0.21 -8.38 -22.42
CA PHE A 87 1.14 -8.17 -21.90
C PHE A 87 1.30 -8.48 -20.41
N ARG A 88 0.39 -9.27 -19.83
CA ARG A 88 0.38 -9.70 -18.42
C ARG A 88 1.75 -10.19 -17.93
N TYR A 89 2.42 -11.02 -18.73
CA TYR A 89 3.76 -11.53 -18.43
C TYR A 89 4.81 -10.42 -18.30
N LEU A 90 4.78 -9.41 -19.18
CA LEU A 90 5.70 -8.28 -19.12
C LEU A 90 5.48 -7.46 -17.86
N MET A 91 4.22 -7.23 -17.47
CA MET A 91 3.90 -6.51 -16.23
C MET A 91 4.39 -7.26 -15.00
N HIS A 92 4.17 -8.58 -14.92
CA HIS A 92 4.66 -9.43 -13.83
C HIS A 92 6.20 -9.39 -13.66
N LYS A 93 6.94 -9.22 -14.76
CA LYS A 93 8.41 -9.21 -14.76
C LYS A 93 9.04 -7.84 -14.57
N ASN A 94 8.31 -6.76 -14.86
CA ASN A 94 8.88 -5.42 -14.89
C ASN A 94 8.37 -4.48 -13.78
N THR A 95 7.14 -4.66 -13.29
CA THR A 95 6.51 -3.74 -12.33
C THR A 95 7.19 -3.82 -10.96
N ARG A 96 7.80 -2.71 -10.53
CA ARG A 96 8.48 -2.56 -9.24
C ARG A 96 7.64 -1.82 -8.22
N SER A 97 6.78 -0.93 -8.68
CA SER A 97 5.89 -0.11 -7.86
C SER A 97 4.50 -0.21 -8.44
N LEU A 98 3.53 -0.54 -7.60
CA LEU A 98 2.11 -0.54 -7.93
C LEU A 98 1.41 0.34 -6.91
N SER A 99 0.79 1.42 -7.36
CA SER A 99 -0.07 2.28 -6.55
C SER A 99 -1.47 2.25 -7.13
N ILE A 100 -2.45 1.94 -6.29
CA ILE A 100 -3.87 1.89 -6.64
C ILE A 100 -4.57 2.83 -5.68
N ARG A 101 -5.24 3.84 -6.24
CA ARG A 101 -5.94 4.86 -5.48
C ARG A 101 -7.39 4.93 -5.90
N LEU A 102 -8.27 4.58 -4.98
CA LEU A 102 -9.70 4.70 -5.15
C LEU A 102 -10.11 6.01 -4.48
N LEU A 103 -9.99 7.08 -5.25
CA LEU A 103 -10.38 8.45 -4.94
C LEU A 103 -11.66 8.75 -5.73
N GLY A 104 -12.66 9.32 -5.07
CA GLY A 104 -13.80 9.92 -5.75
C GLY A 104 -14.72 8.93 -6.47
N HIS A 105 -15.83 9.48 -6.96
CA HIS A 105 -17.01 8.77 -7.43
C HIS A 105 -16.86 8.12 -8.82
N PHE A 106 -17.78 7.22 -9.20
CA PHE A 106 -17.87 6.70 -10.58
C PHE A 106 -18.36 7.72 -11.63
N TRP A 107 -19.01 8.81 -11.21
CA TRP A 107 -19.51 9.85 -12.12
C TRP A 107 -18.59 11.07 -12.19
N ASP A 108 -17.63 11.18 -11.27
CA ASP A 108 -16.69 12.30 -11.25
C ASP A 108 -15.34 11.90 -11.84
N LEU A 109 -15.39 11.60 -13.14
CA LEU A 109 -14.20 11.37 -13.94
C LEU A 109 -13.29 12.61 -13.94
N GLU A 110 -13.84 13.82 -13.88
CA GLU A 110 -13.08 15.07 -13.93
C GLU A 110 -12.25 15.29 -12.66
N SER A 111 -12.82 15.13 -11.46
CA SER A 111 -12.06 15.26 -10.20
C SER A 111 -11.05 14.15 -10.02
N ALA A 112 -11.38 12.94 -10.45
CA ALA A 112 -10.43 11.83 -10.39
C ALA A 112 -9.26 12.02 -11.38
N GLU A 113 -9.50 12.56 -12.57
CA GLU A 113 -8.46 12.95 -13.53
C GLU A 113 -7.63 14.15 -13.04
N ASP A 114 -8.25 15.14 -12.42
CA ASP A 114 -7.54 16.30 -11.88
C ASP A 114 -6.71 15.95 -10.64
N LEU A 115 -7.17 15.03 -9.79
CA LEU A 115 -6.37 14.42 -8.73
C LEU A 115 -5.24 13.56 -9.30
N GLU A 116 -5.48 12.81 -10.38
CA GLU A 116 -4.42 12.11 -11.11
C GLU A 116 -3.35 13.12 -11.58
N ARG A 117 -3.74 14.26 -12.17
CA ARG A 117 -2.80 15.33 -12.55
C ARG A 117 -2.08 15.94 -11.36
N TRP A 118 -2.81 16.21 -10.27
CA TRP A 118 -2.29 16.78 -9.03
C TRP A 118 -1.22 15.89 -8.38
N HIS A 119 -1.38 14.57 -8.50
CA HIS A 119 -0.43 13.58 -7.99
C HIS A 119 0.64 13.14 -9.01
N ALA A 120 0.37 13.27 -10.30
CA ALA A 120 1.33 12.97 -11.36
C ALA A 120 2.37 14.09 -11.52
N GLU A 121 1.98 15.35 -11.32
CA GLU A 121 2.86 16.50 -11.39
C GLU A 121 3.25 16.98 -9.98
N ASP A 122 4.52 16.81 -9.60
CA ASP A 122 5.08 17.21 -8.31
C ASP A 122 5.03 18.74 -8.02
N SER A 123 4.27 19.53 -8.78
CA SER A 123 4.35 20.99 -8.83
C SER A 123 3.04 21.74 -9.10
N TRP A 124 1.88 21.08 -9.19
CA TRP A 124 0.63 21.81 -9.36
C TRP A 124 0.22 22.53 -8.07
N SER A 125 -0.06 23.84 -8.17
CA SER A 125 -0.39 24.74 -7.06
C SER A 125 -1.74 25.45 -7.23
N GLY A 126 -2.54 25.00 -8.21
CA GLY A 126 -3.90 25.52 -8.41
C GLY A 126 -4.87 24.93 -7.38
N PRO A 127 -5.86 25.72 -6.89
CA PRO A 127 -6.98 25.17 -6.14
C PRO A 127 -7.78 24.22 -7.05
N SER A 128 -8.28 23.11 -6.50
CA SER A 128 -9.26 22.28 -7.18
C SER A 128 -10.48 23.15 -7.54
N PRO A 129 -10.96 23.16 -8.79
CA PRO A 129 -12.23 23.79 -9.09
C PRO A 129 -13.33 23.10 -8.27
N PRO A 130 -14.31 23.84 -7.73
CA PRO A 130 -15.42 23.25 -7.00
C PRO A 130 -16.24 22.35 -7.94
N ASN A 131 -16.56 21.14 -7.45
CA ASN A 131 -17.40 20.18 -8.18
C ASN A 131 -18.73 20.83 -8.58
N GLU A 132 -18.98 20.93 -9.90
CA GLU A 132 -20.35 21.17 -10.36
C GLU A 132 -21.10 19.84 -10.26
N GLU A 133 -21.85 19.64 -9.17
CA GLU A 133 -22.84 18.57 -9.10
C GLU A 133 -23.68 18.61 -10.38
N SER A 134 -23.73 17.51 -11.12
CA SER A 134 -24.63 17.39 -12.25
C SER A 134 -26.06 17.67 -11.75
N PRO A 135 -26.73 18.73 -12.23
CA PRO A 135 -27.99 19.17 -11.63
C PRO A 135 -29.04 18.07 -11.76
N GLY A 136 -29.47 17.52 -10.62
CA GLY A 136 -30.56 16.54 -10.54
C GLY A 136 -30.15 15.10 -10.23
N PHE A 137 -28.88 14.80 -9.91
CA PHE A 137 -28.50 13.49 -9.41
C PHE A 137 -28.55 13.46 -7.88
N ASP A 138 -29.43 12.64 -7.33
CA ASP A 138 -29.56 12.39 -5.89
C ASP A 138 -28.93 11.03 -5.56
N CYS A 139 -27.82 11.02 -4.82
CA CYS A 139 -27.11 9.81 -4.39
C CYS A 139 -27.97 8.92 -3.49
N GLU A 140 -28.89 9.53 -2.73
CA GLU A 140 -29.81 8.82 -1.84
C GLU A 140 -31.05 8.32 -2.59
N SER A 141 -31.17 8.61 -3.89
CA SER A 141 -32.21 8.02 -4.73
C SER A 141 -31.91 6.55 -5.03
N GLU A 142 -32.96 5.75 -5.19
CA GLU A 142 -32.89 4.35 -5.60
C GLU A 142 -32.08 4.15 -6.91
N GLY A 143 -32.09 5.16 -7.79
CA GLY A 143 -31.28 5.17 -9.02
C GLY A 143 -29.78 5.38 -8.77
N GLY A 144 -29.43 6.20 -7.77
CA GLY A 144 -28.04 6.46 -7.38
C GLY A 144 -27.39 5.25 -6.71
N GLU A 145 -28.09 4.64 -5.76
CA GLU A 145 -27.65 3.40 -5.10
C GLU A 145 -27.43 2.26 -6.11
N LEU A 146 -28.36 2.09 -7.06
CA LEU A 146 -28.27 1.05 -8.09
C LEU A 146 -27.07 1.29 -9.02
N ALA A 147 -26.83 2.53 -9.43
CA ALA A 147 -25.70 2.88 -10.28
C ALA A 147 -24.35 2.68 -9.56
N LEU A 148 -24.27 3.01 -8.27
CA LEU A 148 -23.09 2.75 -7.45
C LEU A 148 -22.83 1.25 -7.30
N ALA A 149 -23.88 0.47 -6.99
CA ALA A 149 -23.80 -0.98 -6.91
C ALA A 149 -23.32 -1.57 -8.24
N LYS A 150 -23.85 -1.10 -9.37
CA LYS A 150 -23.47 -1.54 -10.71
C LYS A 150 -22.00 -1.23 -11.01
N TRP A 151 -21.54 -0.01 -10.79
CA TRP A 151 -20.13 0.34 -10.98
C TRP A 151 -19.21 -0.50 -10.09
N ARG A 152 -19.55 -0.61 -8.81
CA ARG A 152 -18.81 -1.41 -7.83
C ARG A 152 -18.69 -2.87 -8.27
N ASP A 153 -19.82 -3.49 -8.58
CA ASP A 153 -19.92 -4.95 -8.76
C ASP A 153 -19.54 -5.40 -10.18
N GLU A 154 -19.81 -4.58 -11.20
CA GLU A 154 -19.57 -4.93 -12.60
C GLU A 154 -18.26 -4.36 -13.16
N GLN A 155 -17.78 -3.21 -12.65
CA GLN A 155 -16.60 -2.53 -13.21
C GLN A 155 -15.39 -2.60 -12.26
N LEU A 156 -15.54 -2.09 -11.04
CA LEU A 156 -14.44 -1.96 -10.08
C LEU A 156 -13.95 -3.31 -9.57
N ARG A 157 -14.86 -4.07 -8.96
CA ARG A 157 -14.53 -5.32 -8.26
C ARG A 157 -13.87 -6.33 -9.19
N PRO A 158 -14.40 -6.68 -10.39
CA PRO A 158 -13.80 -7.72 -11.23
C PRO A 158 -12.35 -7.41 -11.62
N LYS A 159 -12.06 -6.14 -11.95
CA LYS A 159 -10.72 -5.68 -12.33
C LYS A 159 -9.74 -5.76 -11.17
N LEU A 160 -10.13 -5.27 -9.99
CA LEU A 160 -9.31 -5.37 -8.78
C LEU A 160 -9.09 -6.83 -8.39
N ASP A 161 -10.15 -7.64 -8.43
CA ASP A 161 -10.12 -9.06 -8.10
C ASP A 161 -9.18 -9.86 -9.01
N GLU A 162 -9.13 -9.53 -10.31
CA GLU A 162 -8.18 -10.11 -11.26
C GLU A 162 -6.75 -9.67 -10.97
N LEU A 163 -6.50 -8.35 -10.87
CA LEU A 163 -5.18 -7.80 -10.59
C LEU A 163 -4.62 -8.33 -9.25
N PHE A 164 -5.46 -8.40 -8.21
CA PHE A 164 -5.10 -8.95 -6.91
C PHE A 164 -4.84 -10.44 -6.98
N GLY A 165 -5.59 -11.19 -7.78
CA GLY A 165 -5.31 -12.61 -8.05
C GLY A 165 -3.93 -12.86 -8.66
N ASP A 166 -3.37 -11.86 -9.35
CA ASP A 166 -2.07 -11.95 -10.00
C ASP A 166 -0.88 -11.47 -9.20
N LEU A 167 -1.08 -10.75 -8.10
CA LEU A 167 0.01 -10.11 -7.34
C LEU A 167 1.17 -11.09 -7.04
N ARG A 168 0.86 -12.36 -6.82
CA ARG A 168 1.85 -13.43 -6.57
C ARG A 168 2.82 -13.67 -7.73
N HIS A 169 2.42 -13.36 -8.97
CA HIS A 169 3.23 -13.50 -10.16
C HIS A 169 4.19 -12.31 -10.36
N PHE A 170 3.98 -11.20 -9.66
CA PHE A 170 4.84 -10.03 -9.73
C PHE A 170 6.19 -10.27 -9.03
N SER A 171 7.12 -10.86 -9.77
CA SER A 171 8.41 -11.31 -9.26
C SER A 171 9.35 -10.19 -8.77
N VAL A 172 9.09 -8.94 -9.19
CA VAL A 172 9.98 -7.80 -8.95
C VAL A 172 9.31 -6.63 -8.24
N LEU A 173 8.04 -6.78 -7.87
CA LEU A 173 7.28 -5.78 -7.12
C LEU A 173 7.94 -5.56 -5.76
N ARG A 174 8.27 -4.31 -5.45
CA ARG A 174 8.92 -3.87 -4.22
C ARG A 174 8.01 -3.03 -3.36
N TYR A 175 7.13 -2.27 -3.99
CA TYR A 175 6.24 -1.31 -3.35
C TYR A 175 4.82 -1.56 -3.84
N LEU A 176 3.90 -1.78 -2.90
CA LEU A 176 2.47 -1.82 -3.14
C LEU A 176 1.79 -0.78 -2.25
N ASP A 177 1.00 0.09 -2.86
CA ASP A 177 0.16 1.07 -2.20
C ASP A 177 -1.28 0.87 -2.67
N PHE A 178 -2.16 0.55 -1.73
CA PHE A 178 -3.60 0.53 -1.95
C PHE A 178 -4.23 1.53 -1.01
N THR A 179 -4.80 2.58 -1.59
CA THR A 179 -5.45 3.67 -0.86
C THR A 179 -6.89 3.82 -1.35
N ALA A 180 -7.84 3.85 -0.41
CA ALA A 180 -9.25 4.09 -0.63
C ALA A 180 -9.73 5.19 0.32
N THR A 181 -10.16 6.28 -0.26
CA THR A 181 -10.37 7.59 0.39
C THR A 181 -11.68 8.16 -0.10
N SER A 182 -12.46 8.78 0.79
CA SER A 182 -13.69 9.45 0.39
C SER A 182 -13.39 10.80 -0.23
N ASP A 183 -14.34 11.30 -1.03
CA ASP A 183 -14.30 12.67 -1.51
C ASP A 183 -14.47 13.65 -0.32
N PRO A 184 -13.54 14.60 -0.10
CA PRO A 184 -13.66 15.59 0.96
C PRO A 184 -14.80 16.58 0.77
N ASP A 185 -15.24 16.80 -0.47
CA ASP A 185 -16.28 17.77 -0.82
C ASP A 185 -17.70 17.16 -0.71
N CYS A 186 -17.80 15.83 -0.71
CA CYS A 186 -19.04 15.08 -0.51
C CYS A 186 -19.11 14.46 0.90
N ALA A 187 -19.00 15.31 1.93
CA ALA A 187 -19.11 14.89 3.32
C ALA A 187 -20.50 14.26 3.63
N GLY A 188 -20.51 13.10 4.29
CA GLY A 188 -21.73 12.46 4.81
C GLY A 188 -22.28 11.26 4.02
N LEU A 189 -21.76 10.96 2.82
CA LEU A 189 -22.14 9.76 2.08
C LEU A 189 -21.23 8.59 2.46
N ASP A 190 -21.80 7.52 3.03
CA ASP A 190 -21.07 6.31 3.39
C ASP A 190 -20.67 5.53 2.12
N TRP A 191 -19.44 5.74 1.67
CA TRP A 191 -18.93 5.17 0.43
C TRP A 191 -18.46 3.71 0.65
N ASP A 192 -19.43 2.81 0.69
CA ASP A 192 -19.24 1.38 0.85
C ASP A 192 -19.02 0.70 -0.51
N TYR A 193 -17.86 0.95 -1.14
CA TYR A 193 -17.55 0.44 -2.48
C TYR A 193 -16.49 -0.67 -2.51
N ILE A 194 -15.96 -1.08 -1.36
CA ILE A 194 -14.93 -2.14 -1.30
C ILE A 194 -15.45 -3.31 -0.47
N TYR A 195 -15.40 -4.51 -1.05
CA TYR A 195 -15.70 -5.73 -0.31
C TYR A 195 -14.50 -6.23 0.49
N VAL A 196 -14.76 -6.73 1.70
CA VAL A 196 -13.79 -7.47 2.52
C VAL A 196 -13.11 -8.60 1.71
N PRO A 197 -13.84 -9.44 0.96
CA PRO A 197 -13.24 -10.43 0.05
C PRO A 197 -12.19 -9.89 -0.93
N THR A 198 -12.33 -8.66 -1.41
CA THR A 198 -11.40 -8.06 -2.37
C THR A 198 -10.09 -7.68 -1.69
N ILE A 199 -10.14 -7.08 -0.48
CA ILE A 199 -8.94 -6.83 0.33
C ILE A 199 -8.29 -8.14 0.79
N SER A 200 -9.11 -9.11 1.17
CA SER A 200 -8.64 -10.44 1.54
C SER A 200 -7.86 -11.10 0.39
N ARG A 201 -8.38 -11.00 -0.84
CA ARG A 201 -7.67 -11.47 -2.04
C ARG A 201 -6.34 -10.77 -2.26
N LEU A 202 -6.28 -9.44 -2.06
CA LEU A 202 -5.03 -8.68 -2.11
C LEU A 202 -4.01 -9.26 -1.12
N LEU A 203 -4.39 -9.41 0.16
CA LEU A 203 -3.51 -9.90 1.23
C LEU A 203 -3.01 -11.32 0.96
N GLN A 204 -3.90 -12.21 0.54
CA GLN A 204 -3.58 -13.62 0.27
C GLN A 204 -2.65 -13.82 -0.94
N ASN A 205 -2.63 -12.88 -1.89
CA ASN A 205 -1.83 -12.98 -3.11
C ASN A 205 -0.61 -12.05 -3.12
N LEU A 206 -0.30 -11.38 -2.00
CA LEU A 206 0.92 -10.55 -1.92
C LEU A 206 2.17 -11.39 -2.28
N PRO A 207 3.11 -10.86 -3.09
CA PRO A 207 4.35 -11.54 -3.46
C PRO A 207 5.39 -11.54 -2.32
N ILE A 208 4.96 -11.95 -1.11
CA ILE A 208 5.76 -12.03 0.13
C ILE A 208 6.94 -13.00 0.00
N THR A 209 6.91 -13.90 -0.98
CA THR A 209 8.00 -14.82 -1.26
C THR A 209 9.07 -14.24 -2.19
N HIS A 210 8.82 -13.05 -2.76
CA HIS A 210 9.64 -12.39 -3.78
C HIS A 210 10.29 -11.10 -3.26
N SER A 211 10.05 -9.96 -3.94
CA SER A 211 10.78 -8.71 -3.75
C SER A 211 10.02 -7.66 -2.94
N LEU A 212 8.81 -7.95 -2.46
CA LEU A 212 7.94 -6.96 -1.80
C LEU A 212 8.59 -6.51 -0.50
N ARG A 213 8.83 -5.19 -0.38
CA ARG A 213 9.45 -4.57 0.79
C ARG A 213 8.49 -3.63 1.50
N THR A 214 7.60 -2.98 0.76
CA THR A 214 6.73 -1.97 1.32
C THR A 214 5.28 -2.25 0.95
N LEU A 215 4.41 -2.20 1.96
CA LEU A 215 2.96 -2.26 1.83
C LEU A 215 2.35 -1.03 2.50
N VAL A 216 1.54 -0.29 1.75
CA VAL A 216 0.61 0.71 2.27
C VAL A 216 -0.80 0.17 2.03
N LEU A 217 -1.56 0.01 3.09
CA LEU A 217 -2.97 -0.33 3.04
C LEU A 217 -3.75 0.74 3.81
N ASP A 218 -4.43 1.59 3.06
CA ASP A 218 -5.20 2.70 3.58
C ASP A 218 -6.63 2.57 3.08
N THR A 219 -7.54 2.12 3.93
CA THR A 219 -8.96 1.95 3.60
C THR A 219 -9.82 2.87 4.47
N ALA A 220 -9.28 4.02 4.86
CA ALA A 220 -9.91 4.92 5.81
C ALA A 220 -11.16 5.61 5.28
N GLY A 221 -11.30 5.74 3.96
CA GLY A 221 -12.44 6.40 3.32
C GLY A 221 -13.51 5.45 2.76
N SER A 222 -13.50 4.18 3.15
CA SER A 222 -14.55 3.23 2.74
C SER A 222 -14.82 2.21 3.85
N ARG A 223 -16.09 2.01 4.21
CA ARG A 223 -16.48 0.89 5.07
C ARG A 223 -16.50 -0.38 4.22
N LEU A 224 -15.79 -1.39 4.70
CA LEU A 224 -15.64 -2.62 3.93
C LEU A 224 -16.92 -3.46 3.99
N LEU A 225 -17.49 -3.76 2.82
CA LEU A 225 -18.71 -4.54 2.67
C LEU A 225 -18.49 -6.04 2.86
N GLY A 226 -19.53 -6.74 3.31
CA GLY A 226 -19.52 -8.20 3.40
C GLY A 226 -18.76 -8.76 4.60
N GLU A 227 -18.69 -8.01 5.71
CA GLU A 227 -18.28 -8.53 7.02
C GLU A 227 -19.29 -9.56 7.55
N ASN A 228 -19.35 -10.74 6.94
CA ASN A 228 -20.28 -11.81 7.32
C ASN A 228 -19.74 -12.69 8.47
N GLY A 229 -18.73 -12.20 9.21
CA GLY A 229 -18.06 -12.95 10.28
C GLY A 229 -17.15 -14.11 9.83
N GLN A 230 -16.98 -14.33 8.52
CA GLN A 230 -16.11 -15.42 8.01
C GLN A 230 -14.65 -15.01 7.85
N THR A 231 -14.39 -13.74 7.54
CA THR A 231 -13.04 -13.22 7.29
C THR A 231 -12.73 -12.10 8.27
N HIS A 232 -11.65 -12.27 9.03
CA HIS A 232 -11.15 -11.25 9.95
C HIS A 232 -9.88 -10.62 9.38
N LEU A 233 -10.01 -9.44 8.76
CA LEU A 233 -8.89 -8.78 8.07
C LEU A 233 -7.70 -8.52 8.98
N CYS A 234 -7.90 -8.19 10.25
CA CYS A 234 -6.80 -8.04 11.22
C CYS A 234 -5.95 -9.32 11.29
N THR A 235 -6.58 -10.49 11.32
CA THR A 235 -5.87 -11.79 11.33
C THR A 235 -5.16 -12.05 10.00
N GLU A 236 -5.76 -11.71 8.86
CA GLU A 236 -5.09 -11.86 7.55
C GLU A 236 -3.88 -10.94 7.41
N ILE A 237 -4.00 -9.70 7.90
CA ILE A 237 -2.88 -8.76 7.97
C ILE A 237 -1.78 -9.35 8.87
N ALA A 238 -2.12 -9.84 10.06
CA ALA A 238 -1.16 -10.46 10.98
C ALA A 238 -0.39 -11.63 10.35
N GLN A 239 -0.99 -12.36 9.41
CA GLN A 239 -0.32 -13.44 8.67
C GLN A 239 0.75 -12.93 7.70
N VAL A 240 0.55 -11.77 7.07
CA VAL A 240 1.49 -11.23 6.07
C VAL A 240 2.53 -10.28 6.67
N LEU A 241 2.20 -9.60 7.78
CA LEU A 241 3.06 -8.60 8.44
C LEU A 241 4.53 -9.03 8.59
N PRO A 242 4.86 -10.24 9.08
CA PRO A 242 6.25 -10.59 9.36
C PRO A 242 7.14 -10.62 8.11
N TYR A 243 6.55 -10.75 6.92
CA TYR A 243 7.24 -10.99 5.66
C TYR A 243 7.50 -9.74 4.83
N ILE A 244 7.02 -8.58 5.27
CA ILE A 244 7.13 -7.31 4.56
C ILE A 244 7.95 -6.35 5.42
N GLU A 245 8.98 -5.71 4.84
CA GLU A 245 9.94 -4.89 5.59
C GLU A 245 9.31 -3.65 6.21
N ASN A 246 8.46 -2.95 5.46
CA ASN A 246 7.82 -1.70 5.86
C ASN A 246 6.33 -1.80 5.62
N VAL A 247 5.53 -1.70 6.68
CA VAL A 247 4.07 -1.78 6.58
C VAL A 247 3.44 -0.53 7.19
N ARG A 248 2.47 0.04 6.46
CA ARG A 248 1.67 1.17 6.90
C ARG A 248 0.20 0.88 6.73
N LEU A 249 -0.56 1.07 7.80
CA LEU A 249 -1.96 0.69 7.87
C LEU A 249 -2.81 1.85 8.41
N ARG A 250 -3.93 2.13 7.74
CA ARG A 250 -5.01 2.98 8.24
C ARG A 250 -6.33 2.38 7.79
N MET A 251 -7.17 1.99 8.74
CA MET A 251 -8.44 1.31 8.47
C MET A 251 -9.51 1.85 9.41
N ILE A 252 -10.77 1.85 8.98
CA ILE A 252 -11.90 2.23 9.84
C ILE A 252 -12.03 1.23 10.99
N SER A 253 -11.99 -0.07 10.71
CA SER A 253 -12.16 -1.11 11.71
C SER A 253 -10.86 -1.88 11.95
N VAL A 254 -10.41 -1.94 13.21
CA VAL A 254 -9.18 -2.64 13.61
C VAL A 254 -9.28 -3.20 15.04
N CYS A 255 -8.48 -4.21 15.36
CA CYS A 255 -8.43 -4.79 16.70
C CYS A 255 -7.04 -5.37 17.02
N PRO A 256 -6.79 -5.78 18.29
CA PRO A 256 -5.52 -6.37 18.71
C PRO A 256 -5.05 -7.60 17.93
N ALA A 257 -5.96 -8.33 17.28
CA ALA A 257 -5.61 -9.52 16.50
C ALA A 257 -4.64 -9.23 15.34
N ILE A 258 -4.47 -7.96 14.95
CA ILE A 258 -3.46 -7.54 13.99
C ILE A 258 -2.02 -7.87 14.43
N PHE A 259 -1.81 -8.08 15.73
CA PHE A 259 -0.53 -8.47 16.31
C PHE A 259 -0.42 -9.98 16.59
N GLU A 260 -1.46 -10.77 16.34
CA GLU A 260 -1.48 -12.22 16.57
C GLU A 260 -0.75 -12.99 15.45
N VAL A 261 0.56 -12.80 15.39
CA VAL A 261 1.38 -13.42 14.35
C VAL A 261 1.47 -14.95 14.55
N PRO A 262 1.16 -15.77 13.52
CA PRO A 262 1.18 -17.23 13.61
C PRO A 262 2.57 -17.79 13.95
N GLY A 263 2.63 -18.80 14.83
CA GLY A 263 3.90 -19.37 15.31
C GLY A 263 4.60 -20.32 14.37
N HIS A 264 3.89 -20.76 13.33
CA HIS A 264 4.40 -21.64 12.29
C HIS A 264 5.04 -20.85 11.14
N ALA A 265 5.20 -19.53 11.29
CA ALA A 265 5.86 -18.71 10.30
C ALA A 265 7.24 -19.30 9.98
N ARG A 266 7.47 -19.59 8.69
CA ARG A 266 8.68 -20.29 8.23
C ARG A 266 9.92 -19.56 8.73
N ARG A 267 10.62 -20.18 9.69
CA ARG A 267 11.88 -19.69 10.26
C ARG A 267 12.83 -19.36 9.10
N GLY A 268 13.19 -18.09 8.94
CA GLY A 268 14.13 -17.63 7.91
C GLY A 268 13.63 -16.59 6.90
N ARG A 269 12.38 -16.12 6.98
CA ARG A 269 11.87 -15.02 6.12
C ARG A 269 11.23 -13.85 6.87
N ILE A 270 11.57 -13.64 8.14
CA ILE A 270 11.05 -12.48 8.88
C ILE A 270 11.79 -11.22 8.41
N ALA A 271 11.07 -10.32 7.76
CA ALA A 271 11.60 -9.10 7.16
C ALA A 271 11.12 -7.82 7.86
N LEU A 272 10.03 -7.87 8.64
CA LEU A 272 9.42 -6.68 9.24
C LEU A 272 10.40 -5.85 10.06
N ARG A 273 10.59 -4.59 9.68
CA ARG A 273 11.44 -3.60 10.34
C ARG A 273 10.63 -2.39 10.81
N THR A 274 9.65 -1.99 10.02
CA THR A 274 8.84 -0.81 10.31
C THR A 274 7.36 -1.13 10.23
N LEU A 275 6.62 -0.80 11.29
CA LEU A 275 5.15 -0.85 11.31
C LEU A 275 4.59 0.50 11.77
N ILE A 276 3.73 1.09 10.95
CA ILE A 276 2.99 2.31 11.30
C ILE A 276 1.50 2.00 11.23
N LEU A 277 0.81 2.18 12.35
CA LEU A 277 -0.63 2.02 12.47
C LEU A 277 -1.28 3.38 12.79
N LYS A 278 -2.22 3.80 11.95
CA LYS A 278 -3.00 5.02 12.17
C LYS A 278 -4.42 4.66 12.57
N LEU A 279 -4.79 5.09 13.76
CA LEU A 279 -6.12 4.96 14.36
C LEU A 279 -6.91 6.27 14.27
N HIS A 280 -6.31 7.35 13.78
CA HIS A 280 -7.02 8.58 13.43
C HIS A 280 -7.46 8.51 11.96
N LEU A 281 -8.65 9.02 11.66
CA LEU A 281 -9.14 9.18 10.30
C LEU A 281 -8.98 10.65 9.88
N PRO A 282 -8.81 10.93 8.57
CA PRO A 282 -8.84 12.29 8.03
C PRO A 282 -10.05 13.10 8.47
N ASP A 283 -9.87 14.41 8.63
CA ASP A 283 -10.94 15.32 9.03
C ASP A 283 -12.05 15.48 7.98
N ALA A 284 -11.73 15.20 6.73
CA ALA A 284 -12.67 15.20 5.63
C ALA A 284 -13.70 14.05 5.71
N PHE A 285 -13.45 13.02 6.53
CA PHE A 285 -14.26 11.80 6.50
C PHE A 285 -15.28 11.83 7.65
N GLU A 286 -16.57 11.65 7.34
CA GLU A 286 -17.66 11.66 8.34
C GLU A 286 -18.12 10.25 8.79
N HIS A 287 -17.49 9.18 8.27
CA HIS A 287 -17.89 7.78 8.50
C HIS A 287 -17.86 7.27 9.94
N THR A 288 -17.23 8.00 10.87
CA THR A 288 -17.26 7.63 12.30
C THR A 288 -17.55 8.85 13.14
N ASP A 289 -18.36 8.67 14.19
CA ASP A 289 -18.84 9.70 15.13
C ASP A 289 -17.71 10.58 15.72
N ARG A 290 -16.44 10.18 15.59
CA ARG A 290 -15.27 10.91 16.12
C ARG A 290 -14.02 10.87 15.24
N ARG A 291 -14.14 10.53 13.94
CA ARG A 291 -12.99 10.49 13.00
C ARG A 291 -11.84 9.62 13.55
N LYS A 292 -12.21 8.48 14.13
CA LYS A 292 -11.32 7.52 14.76
C LYS A 292 -11.63 6.13 14.22
N ALA A 293 -10.64 5.26 14.28
CA ALA A 293 -10.86 3.84 14.08
C ALA A 293 -11.78 3.27 15.18
N GLU A 294 -12.52 2.25 14.81
CA GLU A 294 -13.49 1.53 15.60
C GLU A 294 -13.04 0.07 15.81
N PRO A 295 -13.49 -0.59 16.89
CA PRO A 295 -13.25 -2.02 17.06
C PRO A 295 -13.88 -2.79 15.91
N CYS A 296 -13.18 -3.80 15.39
CA CYS A 296 -13.80 -4.72 14.42
C CYS A 296 -14.99 -5.49 15.05
N GLN A 297 -15.93 -5.94 14.23
CA GLN A 297 -17.13 -6.66 14.67
C GLN A 297 -16.82 -7.93 15.50
N PHE A 298 -15.70 -8.62 15.22
CA PHE A 298 -15.25 -9.81 15.96
C PHE A 298 -14.94 -9.54 17.45
N HIS A 299 -14.73 -8.28 17.83
CA HIS A 299 -14.45 -7.86 19.21
C HIS A 299 -15.40 -6.75 19.69
N ALA A 300 -16.51 -6.51 18.97
CA ALA A 300 -17.51 -5.51 19.33
C ALA A 300 -18.31 -5.88 20.60
N ASN A 301 -18.23 -7.12 21.09
CA ASN A 301 -18.94 -7.57 22.30
C ASN A 301 -18.09 -7.57 23.58
N LEU A 302 -16.85 -7.06 23.54
CA LEU A 302 -16.00 -6.95 24.72
C LEU A 302 -16.23 -5.61 25.42
N ASP A 303 -16.29 -5.65 26.76
CA ASP A 303 -16.61 -4.53 27.66
C ASP A 303 -16.02 -3.20 27.18
N HIS A 304 -16.89 -2.22 26.97
CA HIS A 304 -16.63 -0.94 26.31
C HIS A 304 -15.90 0.09 27.18
N THR A 305 -15.24 -0.32 28.25
CA THR A 305 -14.61 0.61 29.19
C THR A 305 -13.31 1.19 28.63
N ASP A 306 -12.57 0.40 27.86
CA ASP A 306 -11.26 0.78 27.37
C ASP A 306 -11.30 1.31 25.93
N ALA A 307 -10.64 2.45 25.72
CA ALA A 307 -10.54 3.03 24.39
C ALA A 307 -9.73 2.11 23.46
N LEU A 308 -10.13 2.02 22.18
CA LEU A 308 -9.47 1.15 21.19
C LEU A 308 -7.95 1.31 21.15
N HIS A 309 -7.46 2.56 21.17
CA HIS A 309 -6.02 2.82 21.16
C HIS A 309 -5.30 2.19 22.35
N SER A 310 -5.88 2.20 23.56
CA SER A 310 -5.32 1.52 24.74
C SER A 310 -5.19 0.02 24.49
N ARG A 311 -6.27 -0.63 24.01
CA ARG A 311 -6.25 -2.07 23.70
C ARG A 311 -5.20 -2.45 22.65
N ILE A 312 -5.03 -1.62 21.62
CA ILE A 312 -4.01 -1.83 20.58
C ILE A 312 -2.61 -1.66 21.19
N MET A 313 -2.39 -0.63 22.01
CA MET A 313 -1.11 -0.40 22.68
C MET A 313 -0.75 -1.55 23.63
N ASP A 314 -1.70 -2.04 24.43
CA ASP A 314 -1.48 -3.14 25.37
C ASP A 314 -1.11 -4.45 24.65
N ALA A 315 -1.58 -4.62 23.41
CA ALA A 315 -1.26 -5.77 22.57
C ALA A 315 0.01 -5.58 21.72
N ALA A 316 0.53 -4.36 21.58
CA ALA A 316 1.74 -4.08 20.80
C ALA A 316 2.98 -4.91 21.24
N PRO A 317 3.23 -5.13 22.56
CA PRO A 317 4.31 -6.02 23.01
C PRO A 317 4.19 -7.46 22.49
N MET A 318 2.97 -7.95 22.24
CA MET A 318 2.76 -9.31 21.70
C MET A 318 3.42 -9.48 20.33
N LEU A 319 3.38 -8.44 19.47
CA LEU A 319 4.06 -8.47 18.18
C LEU A 319 5.59 -8.54 18.37
N LEU A 320 6.14 -7.73 19.27
CA LEU A 320 7.58 -7.65 19.50
C LEU A 320 8.14 -8.97 20.04
N ASP A 321 7.48 -9.53 21.06
CA ASP A 321 7.79 -10.84 21.62
C ASP A 321 7.75 -11.91 20.52
N ARG A 322 6.70 -11.88 19.69
CA ARG A 322 6.54 -12.86 18.62
C ARG A 322 7.59 -12.74 17.52
N LEU A 323 7.96 -11.52 17.11
CA LEU A 323 9.04 -11.31 16.15
C LEU A 323 10.39 -11.79 16.70
N SER A 324 10.65 -11.55 17.99
CA SER A 324 11.83 -12.07 18.69
C SER A 324 11.88 -13.60 18.66
N GLU A 325 10.77 -14.27 19.00
CA GLU A 325 10.65 -15.73 18.94
C GLU A 325 10.89 -16.29 17.52
N LEU A 326 10.26 -15.68 16.51
CA LEU A 326 10.38 -16.13 15.12
C LEU A 326 11.80 -15.96 14.55
N ARG A 327 12.57 -15.02 15.11
CA ARG A 327 14.00 -14.83 14.79
C ARG A 327 14.92 -15.75 15.58
N GLY A 328 14.38 -16.60 16.46
CA GLY A 328 15.14 -17.58 17.22
C GLY A 328 15.73 -17.03 18.52
N HIS A 329 15.34 -15.84 18.93
CA HIS A 329 15.68 -15.33 20.26
C HIS A 329 14.72 -15.95 21.27
N LYS A 330 15.24 -16.82 22.14
CA LYS A 330 14.48 -17.34 23.26
C LYS A 330 14.13 -16.18 24.19
N ARG A 331 12.91 -16.18 24.73
CA ARG A 331 12.54 -15.32 25.85
C ARG A 331 13.58 -15.55 26.94
N SER A 332 14.44 -14.57 27.14
CA SER A 332 15.48 -14.63 28.16
C SER A 332 14.79 -14.42 29.50
N ASP A 333 14.92 -15.37 30.43
CA ASP A 333 14.47 -15.20 31.82
C ASP A 333 15.31 -14.13 32.56
N SER A 334 16.36 -13.60 31.91
CA SER A 334 17.12 -12.47 32.43
C SER A 334 16.50 -11.14 31.96
N PRO A 335 16.10 -10.24 32.88
CA PRO A 335 15.45 -8.96 32.58
C PRO A 335 16.39 -7.91 31.96
N ILE A 336 17.64 -8.26 31.67
CA ILE A 336 18.72 -7.30 31.36
C ILE A 336 18.95 -7.17 29.84
N THR A 337 18.58 -8.17 29.05
CA THR A 337 18.75 -8.15 27.59
C THR A 337 17.42 -7.87 26.90
N GLN A 338 17.27 -6.66 26.35
CA GLN A 338 16.15 -6.33 25.47
C GLN A 338 16.01 -7.41 24.38
N PRO A 339 14.80 -7.95 24.16
CA PRO A 339 14.57 -8.96 23.14
C PRO A 339 14.94 -8.39 21.77
N ASN A 340 15.76 -9.11 21.00
CA ASN A 340 16.14 -8.69 19.65
C ASN A 340 15.01 -8.99 18.66
N HIS A 341 13.95 -8.19 18.75
CA HIS A 341 12.82 -8.19 17.81
C HIS A 341 13.24 -7.62 16.45
N GLY A 342 14.38 -6.92 16.37
CA GLY A 342 15.00 -6.26 15.21
C GLY A 342 14.05 -5.45 14.33
N MET A 343 13.11 -4.76 14.99
CA MET A 343 12.35 -3.64 14.42
C MET A 343 13.20 -2.38 14.54
N THR A 344 13.11 -1.50 13.56
CA THR A 344 13.70 -0.15 13.59
C THR A 344 12.67 0.93 13.89
N GLY A 345 11.38 0.67 13.67
CA GLY A 345 10.32 1.63 14.01
C GLY A 345 8.96 0.97 14.19
N PHE A 346 8.27 1.28 15.30
CA PHE A 346 6.90 0.86 15.52
C PHE A 346 6.12 2.04 16.07
N ALA A 347 5.18 2.58 15.29
CA ALA A 347 4.40 3.74 15.68
C ALA A 347 2.89 3.46 15.62
N ILE A 348 2.18 3.89 16.66
CA ILE A 348 0.71 3.94 16.69
C ILE A 348 0.31 5.41 16.85
N SER A 349 -0.51 5.91 15.93
CA SER A 349 -1.04 7.28 16.01
C SER A 349 -2.55 7.28 16.17
N TYR A 350 -3.07 8.15 17.03
CA TYR A 350 -4.50 8.22 17.35
C TYR A 350 -4.91 9.65 17.70
N ARG A 351 -6.22 9.91 17.63
CA ARG A 351 -6.79 11.22 17.97
C ARG A 351 -7.16 11.27 19.45
N HIS A 352 -6.45 12.10 20.21
CA HIS A 352 -6.67 12.22 21.66
C HIS A 352 -7.79 13.21 21.97
N HIS A 353 -8.84 12.75 22.65
CA HIS A 353 -9.98 13.56 23.06
C HIS A 353 -9.96 13.74 24.59
N PRO A 354 -9.46 14.88 25.10
CA PRO A 354 -9.44 15.12 26.55
C PRO A 354 -10.86 15.16 27.10
N ARG A 355 -11.11 14.49 28.23
CA ARG A 355 -12.40 14.58 28.92
C ARG A 355 -12.68 16.04 29.30
N GLY A 356 -13.88 16.53 28.96
CA GLY A 356 -14.34 17.87 29.33
C GLY A 356 -13.99 19.01 28.35
N ARG A 357 -13.38 18.72 27.19
CA ARG A 357 -13.24 19.74 26.12
C ARG A 357 -14.46 19.76 25.17
N PRO A 358 -14.86 20.94 24.67
CA PRO A 358 -15.93 21.04 23.68
C PRO A 358 -15.59 20.27 22.40
N GLN A 359 -16.58 19.57 21.83
CA GLN A 359 -16.46 18.74 20.64
C GLN A 359 -16.00 19.51 19.37
N TYR A 360 -16.15 20.84 19.37
CA TYR A 360 -15.85 21.71 18.25
C TYR A 360 -14.36 22.08 18.10
N MET A 361 -13.49 21.66 19.03
CA MET A 361 -12.04 21.82 18.88
C MET A 361 -11.43 20.57 18.24
N LEU A 362 -10.78 20.73 17.08
CA LEU A 362 -9.96 19.68 16.46
C LEU A 362 -8.99 19.07 17.48
N SER A 363 -9.25 17.83 17.86
CA SER A 363 -8.47 17.05 18.81
C SER A 363 -7.05 16.80 18.27
N PRO A 364 -6.01 16.93 19.11
CA PRO A 364 -4.64 16.67 18.67
C PRO A 364 -4.46 15.20 18.26
N ILE A 365 -3.57 14.98 17.30
CA ILE A 365 -3.09 13.65 16.94
C ILE A 365 -1.84 13.38 17.76
N VAL A 366 -1.86 12.26 18.47
CA VAL A 366 -0.77 11.76 19.28
C VAL A 366 -0.19 10.55 18.58
N SER A 367 1.14 10.49 18.47
CA SER A 367 1.87 9.33 17.97
C SER A 367 2.74 8.76 19.07
N ILE A 368 2.66 7.45 19.29
CA ILE A 368 3.49 6.74 20.27
C ILE A 368 4.42 5.81 19.53
N ASN A 369 5.70 5.86 19.87
CA ASN A 369 6.67 4.87 19.44
C ASN A 369 6.67 3.71 20.44
N CYS A 370 6.15 2.57 20.00
CA CYS A 370 5.97 1.38 20.83
C CYS A 370 7.28 0.62 21.12
N LEU A 371 8.43 1.08 20.59
CA LEU A 371 9.73 0.48 20.91
C LEU A 371 10.34 1.06 22.19
N ASN A 372 10.01 2.30 22.53
CA ASN A 372 10.61 3.04 23.65
C ASN A 372 9.59 3.84 24.46
N ASP A 373 8.29 3.62 24.23
CA ASP A 373 7.16 4.32 24.84
C ASP A 373 7.25 5.84 24.76
N THR A 374 7.93 6.38 23.74
CA THR A 374 8.01 7.83 23.54
C THR A 374 6.74 8.35 22.88
N LEU A 375 6.15 9.36 23.51
CA LEU A 375 4.94 10.03 23.04
C LEU A 375 5.33 11.33 22.34
N LEU A 376 4.84 11.49 21.12
CA LEU A 376 4.96 12.70 20.32
C LEU A 376 3.57 13.29 20.12
N GLU A 377 3.30 14.42 20.77
CA GLU A 377 2.13 15.23 20.48
C GLU A 377 2.44 16.13 19.29
N GLN A 378 1.61 16.03 18.24
CA GLN A 378 1.75 16.92 17.10
C GLN A 378 0.82 18.12 17.26
N CYS A 379 1.43 19.29 17.44
CA CYS A 379 0.71 20.56 17.46
C CYS A 379 0.37 21.06 16.04
N ARG A 380 -0.82 21.64 15.92
CA ARG A 380 -1.63 21.99 14.74
C ARG A 380 -1.00 22.70 13.52
N SER A 381 0.26 23.10 13.51
CA SER A 381 0.77 23.97 12.43
C SER A 381 1.35 23.16 11.27
N GLY A 382 0.49 22.59 10.42
CA GLY A 382 0.97 22.00 9.17
C GLY A 382 0.18 20.82 8.61
N TRP A 383 -0.96 20.46 9.20
CA TRP A 383 -1.92 19.65 8.45
C TRP A 383 -2.41 20.50 7.28
N LEU A 384 -1.82 20.29 6.11
CA LEU A 384 -2.51 20.54 4.85
C LEU A 384 -3.86 19.86 5.01
N VAL A 385 -4.91 20.64 4.81
CA VAL A 385 -6.33 20.22 4.82
C VAL A 385 -6.58 19.04 3.87
N HIS A 386 -5.59 18.68 3.06
CA HIS A 386 -5.61 17.60 2.10
C HIS A 386 -4.69 16.47 2.56
N ASP A 387 -5.29 15.31 2.77
CA ASP A 387 -4.61 14.02 2.67
C ASP A 387 -4.05 13.93 1.24
N ASP A 388 -2.79 14.33 1.04
CA ASP A 388 -2.16 14.34 -0.29
C ASP A 388 -1.78 12.92 -0.76
N GLY A 389 -2.17 11.89 0.00
CA GLY A 389 -1.85 10.49 -0.25
C GLY A 389 -0.35 10.21 -0.36
N ARG A 390 0.56 11.15 -0.08
CA ARG A 390 2.00 10.91 -0.28
C ARG A 390 2.53 10.03 0.84
N PRO A 391 3.49 9.12 0.59
CA PRO A 391 4.13 8.30 1.61
C PRO A 391 5.02 9.09 2.60
N ARG A 392 4.85 10.41 2.74
CA ARG A 392 5.60 11.28 3.67
C ARG A 392 5.00 11.30 5.08
N TRP A 393 4.30 10.24 5.47
CA TRP A 393 3.70 10.10 6.78
C TRP A 393 4.76 9.84 7.84
N LEU A 394 5.29 10.93 8.39
CA LEU A 394 6.05 10.99 9.63
C LEU A 394 7.19 9.96 9.67
N GLU A 395 8.22 10.22 8.87
CA GLU A 395 9.54 9.86 9.34
C GLU A 395 9.69 10.58 10.69
N LEU A 396 9.78 9.79 11.76
CA LEU A 396 10.65 10.16 12.87
C LEU A 396 12.00 10.43 12.23
N MET A 397 12.19 11.64 11.71
CA MET A 397 13.52 12.17 11.48
C MET A 397 14.11 12.17 12.87
N SER A 398 14.80 11.08 13.22
CA SER A 398 15.93 11.21 14.11
C SER A 398 16.71 12.36 13.50
N ASP A 399 16.74 13.49 14.20
CA ASP A 399 17.61 14.60 13.85
C ASP A 399 18.92 14.01 13.36
N GLU A 400 19.32 14.43 12.16
CA GLU A 400 20.66 14.20 11.67
C GLU A 400 21.60 14.51 12.84
N VAL A 401 22.18 13.46 13.41
CA VAL A 401 23.36 13.61 14.25
C VAL A 401 24.37 14.20 13.31
N SER A 402 24.54 15.50 13.46
CA SER A 402 25.51 16.30 12.77
C SER A 402 26.87 15.68 13.02
N ALA A 403 27.47 15.08 11.99
CA ALA A 403 28.90 14.79 11.89
C ALA A 403 29.29 14.63 10.42
#